data_AF-A0A1C5ABH7-F1
#
_entry.id   AF-A0A1C5ABH7-F1
#
_cell.length_a   1.000
_cell.length_b   1.000
_cell.length_c   1.000
_cell.angle_alpha   90.00
_cell.angle_beta   90.00
_cell.angle_gamma   90.00
#
_symmetry.space_group_name_H-M   'P 1'
#
loop_
_entity.id
_entity.type
_entity.pdbx_description
1 polymer ?
#
loop_
_entity_poly.entity_id
_entity_poly.type
_entity_poly.pdbx_seq_one_letter_code
_entity_poly.pdbx_strand_id
1 'polypeptide(L)'
;MMATATRDELAAALVRALRALRRGEVSRERKTQLYREAAEATFALREHFDVGKDGKPEPDWSGRSREYREFIRSLYVKTGYDRDDAKTVQTAIRFHVGNLVRDRLSPEVVEDLGLKPEHATDRMKDYRRVRSAVVATARESASSGNPDALRALAAAHVVLSKVSTAEVAALSGREREQARAVLARLKDHAGWLAAAAEEA
;
A
#
# COMPACT_ATOMS: atom_id res chain seq x y z
N MET A 1 21.65 -23.45 -10.42
CA MET A 1 20.33 -23.03 -10.94
C MET A 1 19.28 -23.89 -10.25
N MET A 2 18.46 -23.32 -9.36
CA MET A 2 17.30 -24.06 -8.85
C MET A 2 16.29 -24.23 -9.99
N ALA A 3 15.77 -25.44 -10.18
CA ALA A 3 14.73 -25.67 -11.16
C ALA A 3 13.53 -24.79 -10.82
N THR A 4 13.12 -23.93 -11.76
CA THR A 4 11.87 -23.17 -11.64
C THR A 4 10.72 -24.17 -11.59
N ALA A 5 9.85 -24.03 -10.59
CA ALA A 5 8.68 -24.87 -10.46
C ALA A 5 7.84 -24.81 -11.74
N THR A 6 7.29 -25.94 -12.14
CA THR A 6 6.43 -26.01 -13.33
C THR A 6 5.10 -25.30 -13.10
N ARG A 7 4.45 -24.87 -14.19
CA ARG A 7 3.10 -24.26 -14.14
C ARG A 7 2.11 -25.15 -13.37
N ASP A 8 2.19 -26.46 -13.52
CA ASP A 8 1.28 -27.41 -12.89
C ASP A 8 1.56 -27.57 -11.39
N GLU A 9 2.82 -27.55 -10.96
CA GLU A 9 3.18 -27.55 -9.54
C GLU A 9 2.70 -26.29 -8.83
N LEU A 10 2.86 -25.12 -9.47
CA LEU A 10 2.38 -23.85 -8.96
C LEU A 10 0.85 -23.80 -8.89
N ALA A 11 0.17 -24.29 -9.93
CA ALA A 11 -1.29 -24.42 -9.93
C ALA A 11 -1.78 -25.35 -8.81
N ALA A 12 -1.10 -26.48 -8.60
CA ALA A 12 -1.40 -27.40 -7.50
C ALA A 12 -1.18 -26.75 -6.14
N ALA A 13 -0.12 -25.96 -5.96
CA ALA A 13 0.13 -25.20 -4.74
C ALA A 13 -0.98 -24.18 -4.45
N LEU A 14 -1.38 -23.39 -5.46
CA LEU A 14 -2.49 -22.45 -5.33
C LEU A 14 -3.80 -23.16 -4.97
N VAL A 15 -4.12 -24.27 -5.64
CA VAL A 15 -5.32 -25.06 -5.34
C VAL A 15 -5.32 -25.61 -3.91
N ARG A 16 -4.16 -26.09 -3.40
CA ARG A 16 -4.04 -26.54 -2.00
C ARG A 16 -4.31 -25.41 -1.02
N ALA A 17 -3.71 -24.23 -1.24
CA ALA A 17 -3.91 -23.07 -0.37
C ALA A 17 -5.36 -22.58 -0.38
N LEU A 18 -5.99 -22.50 -1.56
CA LEU A 18 -7.40 -22.12 -1.71
C LEU A 18 -8.34 -23.11 -1.01
N ARG A 19 -8.12 -24.42 -1.15
CA ARG A 19 -8.92 -25.42 -0.42
C ARG A 19 -8.77 -25.29 1.09
N ALA A 20 -7.56 -25.01 1.58
CA ALA A 20 -7.33 -24.79 3.00
C ALA A 20 -8.02 -23.52 3.51
N LEU A 21 -8.00 -22.43 2.74
CA LEU A 21 -8.72 -21.19 3.06
C LEU A 21 -10.24 -21.40 3.12
N ARG A 22 -10.80 -22.21 2.20
CA ARG A 22 -12.24 -22.47 2.11
C ARG A 22 -12.77 -23.28 3.29
N ARG A 23 -11.97 -24.17 3.88
CA ARG A 23 -12.40 -25.00 5.03
C ARG A 23 -12.71 -24.18 6.30
N GLY A 24 -12.29 -22.92 6.38
CA GLY A 24 -12.74 -21.98 7.42
C GLY A 24 -12.12 -22.17 8.82
N GLU A 25 -11.78 -23.39 9.20
CA GLU A 25 -11.21 -23.73 10.52
C GLU A 25 -9.67 -23.62 10.53
N VAL A 26 -9.17 -22.39 10.47
CA VAL A 26 -7.74 -22.12 10.65
C VAL A 26 -7.55 -20.91 11.56
N SER A 27 -6.49 -20.91 12.36
CA SER A 27 -6.10 -19.73 13.13
C SER A 27 -5.89 -18.53 12.21
N ARG A 28 -6.00 -17.32 12.76
CA ARG A 28 -5.77 -16.09 12.00
C ARG A 28 -4.39 -16.07 11.35
N GLU A 29 -3.38 -16.51 12.08
CA GLU A 29 -1.99 -16.59 11.63
C GLU A 29 -1.86 -17.55 10.46
N ARG A 30 -2.48 -18.74 10.56
CA ARG A 30 -2.47 -19.72 9.46
C ARG A 30 -3.22 -19.20 8.25
N LYS A 31 -4.34 -18.48 8.43
CA LYS A 31 -5.09 -17.85 7.34
C LYS A 31 -4.22 -16.83 6.59
N THR A 32 -3.48 -15.98 7.31
CA THR A 32 -2.53 -15.05 6.70
C THR A 32 -1.41 -15.77 5.96
N GLN A 33 -0.87 -16.86 6.52
CA GLN A 33 0.15 -17.65 5.86
C GLN A 33 -0.37 -18.29 4.56
N LEU A 34 -1.59 -18.82 4.56
CA LEU A 34 -2.23 -19.37 3.36
C LEU A 34 -2.46 -18.30 2.27
N TYR A 35 -2.80 -17.07 2.65
CA TYR A 35 -2.88 -15.97 1.67
C TYR A 35 -1.51 -15.63 1.06
N ARG A 36 -0.42 -15.70 1.83
CA ARG A 36 0.95 -15.53 1.31
C ARG A 36 1.36 -16.66 0.38
N GLU A 37 1.13 -17.91 0.78
CA GLU A 37 1.39 -19.10 -0.05
C GLU A 37 0.63 -19.02 -1.39
N ALA A 38 -0.65 -18.65 -1.34
CA ALA A 38 -1.46 -18.46 -2.55
C ALA A 38 -0.92 -17.30 -3.41
N ALA A 39 -0.48 -16.21 -2.79
CA ALA A 39 0.10 -15.06 -3.50
C ALA A 39 1.44 -15.40 -4.16
N GLU A 40 2.30 -16.17 -3.51
CA GLU A 40 3.57 -16.63 -4.08
C GLU A 40 3.35 -17.50 -5.31
N ALA A 41 2.46 -18.49 -5.20
CA ALA A 41 2.09 -19.33 -6.35
C ALA A 41 1.46 -18.50 -7.48
N THR A 42 0.60 -17.54 -7.13
CA THR A 42 -0.05 -16.64 -8.12
C THR A 42 0.97 -15.72 -8.81
N PHE A 43 1.95 -15.20 -8.07
CA PHE A 43 3.02 -14.37 -8.63
C PHE A 43 3.91 -15.19 -9.56
N ALA A 44 4.40 -16.34 -9.11
CA ALA A 44 5.25 -17.22 -9.93
C ALA A 44 4.54 -17.72 -11.18
N LEU A 45 3.22 -17.97 -11.11
CA LEU A 45 2.43 -18.33 -12.29
C LEU A 45 2.51 -17.29 -13.41
N ARG A 46 2.70 -16.00 -13.11
CA ARG A 46 2.79 -14.92 -14.11
C ARG A 46 3.99 -15.07 -15.05
N GLU A 47 5.06 -15.73 -14.61
CA GLU A 47 6.23 -16.06 -15.42
C GLU A 47 5.90 -17.02 -16.57
N HIS A 48 4.81 -17.77 -16.47
CA HIS A 48 4.38 -18.74 -17.47
C HIS A 48 3.35 -18.19 -18.46
N PHE A 49 2.99 -16.90 -18.36
CA PHE A 49 2.07 -16.24 -19.31
C PHE A 49 2.81 -15.10 -19.99
N ASP A 50 2.73 -15.09 -21.32
CA ASP A 50 3.46 -14.15 -22.16
C ASP A 50 2.54 -13.01 -22.63
N VAL A 51 2.98 -11.77 -22.42
CA VAL A 51 2.35 -10.54 -22.92
C VAL A 51 3.26 -9.76 -23.87
N GLY A 52 4.37 -10.37 -24.25
CA GLY A 52 5.38 -9.87 -25.14
C GLY A 52 4.81 -9.25 -26.41
N LYS A 53 5.45 -8.17 -26.85
CA LYS A 53 5.23 -7.55 -28.15
C LYS A 53 6.47 -7.74 -29.01
N ASP A 54 6.28 -7.72 -30.33
CA ASP A 54 7.37 -7.79 -31.31
C ASP A 54 8.26 -9.05 -31.18
N GLY A 55 7.65 -10.17 -30.78
CA GLY A 55 8.31 -11.47 -30.70
C GLY A 55 9.26 -11.66 -29.50
N LYS A 56 9.28 -10.72 -28.55
CA LYS A 56 10.04 -10.86 -27.31
C LYS A 56 9.11 -11.32 -26.19
N PRO A 57 9.29 -12.54 -25.65
CA PRO A 57 8.44 -13.02 -24.57
C PRO A 57 8.68 -12.21 -23.30
N GLU A 58 7.60 -11.76 -22.67
CA GLU A 58 7.63 -11.04 -21.40
C GLU A 58 6.57 -11.60 -20.45
N PRO A 59 6.94 -11.95 -19.20
CA PRO A 59 5.97 -12.37 -18.19
C PRO A 59 4.83 -11.38 -17.97
N ASP A 60 3.61 -11.87 -17.74
CA ASP A 60 2.45 -11.05 -17.36
C ASP A 60 2.53 -10.60 -15.89
N TRP A 61 3.53 -9.80 -15.54
CA TRP A 61 3.69 -9.23 -14.20
C TRP A 61 2.49 -8.40 -13.76
N SER A 62 1.70 -7.90 -14.71
CA SER A 62 0.47 -7.16 -14.43
C SER A 62 -0.72 -8.06 -14.05
N GLY A 63 -0.70 -9.33 -14.46
CA GLY A 63 -1.81 -10.29 -14.34
C GLY A 63 -3.06 -9.87 -15.11
N ARG A 64 -2.92 -9.10 -16.20
CA ARG A 64 -4.03 -8.54 -16.98
C ARG A 64 -4.34 -9.32 -18.25
N SER A 65 -3.44 -10.19 -18.71
CA SER A 65 -3.66 -11.00 -19.90
C SER A 65 -4.93 -11.85 -19.78
N ARG A 66 -5.60 -12.08 -20.92
CA ARG A 66 -6.83 -12.88 -20.94
C ARG A 66 -6.54 -14.31 -20.50
N GLU A 67 -5.46 -14.90 -21.01
CA GLU A 67 -5.07 -16.28 -20.76
C GLU A 67 -4.78 -16.52 -19.27
N TYR A 68 -3.97 -15.67 -18.64
CA TYR A 68 -3.72 -15.74 -17.20
C TYR A 68 -5.01 -15.62 -16.38
N ARG A 69 -5.89 -14.66 -16.73
CA ARG A 69 -7.15 -14.45 -16.00
C ARG A 69 -8.12 -15.63 -16.13
N GLU A 70 -8.19 -16.25 -17.30
CA GLU A 70 -9.00 -17.45 -17.53
C GLU A 70 -8.42 -18.66 -16.78
N PHE A 71 -7.11 -18.83 -16.82
CA PHE A 71 -6.41 -19.87 -16.06
C PHE A 71 -6.65 -19.75 -14.56
N ILE A 72 -6.38 -18.58 -13.97
CA ILE A 72 -6.62 -18.33 -12.53
C ILE A 72 -8.10 -18.56 -12.19
N ARG A 73 -9.04 -18.07 -13.00
CA ARG A 73 -10.48 -18.29 -12.79
C ARG A 73 -10.81 -19.78 -12.71
N SER A 74 -10.25 -20.60 -13.61
CA SER A 74 -10.47 -22.06 -13.61
C SER A 74 -10.01 -22.71 -12.30
N LEU A 75 -8.93 -22.23 -11.67
CA LEU A 75 -8.41 -22.76 -10.41
C LEU A 75 -9.33 -22.42 -9.22
N TYR A 76 -9.93 -21.23 -9.20
CA TYR A 76 -10.96 -20.87 -8.21
C TYR A 76 -12.21 -21.73 -8.38
N VAL A 77 -12.69 -21.94 -9.62
CA VAL A 77 -13.84 -22.83 -9.89
C VAL A 77 -13.55 -24.26 -9.43
N LYS A 78 -12.36 -24.80 -9.72
CA LYS A 78 -11.93 -26.15 -9.29
C LYS A 78 -11.87 -26.33 -7.76
N THR A 79 -11.86 -25.24 -7.00
CA THR A 79 -11.81 -25.26 -5.53
C THR A 79 -13.17 -25.00 -4.89
N GLY A 80 -14.23 -24.83 -5.71
CA GLY A 80 -15.60 -24.68 -5.24
C GLY A 80 -15.92 -23.29 -4.71
N TYR A 81 -15.12 -22.27 -5.08
CA TYR A 81 -15.49 -20.88 -4.84
C TYR A 81 -16.52 -20.44 -5.88
N ASP A 82 -17.61 -19.85 -5.41
CA ASP A 82 -18.48 -19.06 -6.29
C ASP A 82 -17.85 -17.68 -6.57
N ARG A 83 -18.55 -16.86 -7.35
CA ARG A 83 -18.03 -15.56 -7.79
C ARG A 83 -17.84 -14.56 -6.64
N ASP A 84 -18.73 -14.61 -5.65
CA ASP A 84 -18.77 -13.62 -4.57
C ASP A 84 -17.75 -13.97 -3.48
N ASP A 85 -17.64 -15.24 -3.10
CA ASP A 85 -16.62 -15.74 -2.18
C ASP A 85 -15.22 -15.56 -2.76
N ALA A 86 -15.05 -15.82 -4.07
CA ALA A 86 -13.78 -15.63 -4.76
C ALA A 86 -13.32 -14.17 -4.68
N LYS A 87 -14.23 -13.19 -4.75
CA LYS A 87 -13.88 -11.76 -4.73
C LYS A 87 -13.17 -11.35 -3.44
N THR A 88 -13.64 -11.83 -2.30
CA THR A 88 -13.05 -11.53 -0.99
C THR A 88 -11.65 -12.15 -0.87
N VAL A 89 -11.52 -13.43 -1.24
CA VAL A 89 -10.23 -14.15 -1.21
C VAL A 89 -9.22 -13.58 -2.19
N GLN A 90 -9.65 -13.26 -3.42
CA GLN A 90 -8.81 -12.62 -4.44
C GLN A 90 -8.33 -11.24 -4.01
N THR A 91 -9.13 -10.49 -3.26
CA THR A 91 -8.71 -9.18 -2.75
C THR A 91 -7.58 -9.31 -1.73
N ALA A 92 -7.69 -10.27 -0.80
CA ALA A 92 -6.62 -10.56 0.16
C ALA A 92 -5.34 -11.06 -0.53
N ILE A 93 -5.46 -11.96 -1.51
CA ILE A 93 -4.31 -12.47 -2.27
C ILE A 93 -3.66 -11.35 -3.09
N ARG A 94 -4.44 -10.49 -3.77
CA ARG A 94 -3.91 -9.36 -4.55
C ARG A 94 -3.09 -8.39 -3.70
N PHE A 95 -3.47 -8.16 -2.44
CA PHE A 95 -2.67 -7.36 -1.52
C PHE A 95 -1.26 -7.94 -1.36
N HIS A 96 -1.15 -9.26 -1.12
CA HIS A 96 0.15 -9.91 -0.97
C HIS A 96 0.93 -9.99 -2.29
N VAL A 97 0.27 -10.26 -3.42
CA VAL A 97 0.92 -10.22 -4.75
C VAL A 97 1.49 -8.84 -5.03
N GLY A 98 0.78 -7.77 -4.69
CA GLY A 98 1.28 -6.41 -4.86
C GLY A 98 2.53 -6.11 -4.04
N ASN A 99 2.72 -6.76 -2.88
CA ASN A 99 3.97 -6.64 -2.12
C ASN A 99 5.09 -7.44 -2.80
N LEU A 100 4.82 -8.69 -3.20
CA LEU A 100 5.79 -9.53 -3.91
C LEU A 100 6.32 -8.88 -5.19
N VAL A 101 5.45 -8.21 -5.96
CA VAL A 101 5.85 -7.45 -7.16
C VAL A 101 6.89 -6.38 -6.82
N ARG A 102 6.73 -5.67 -5.70
CA ARG A 102 7.69 -4.64 -5.27
C ARG A 102 8.94 -5.23 -4.63
N ASP A 103 8.81 -6.36 -3.94
CA ASP A 103 9.92 -7.02 -3.28
C ASP A 103 10.87 -7.70 -4.29
N ARG A 104 10.33 -8.16 -5.43
CA ARG A 104 11.05 -9.04 -6.37
C ARG A 104 11.38 -8.40 -7.72
N LEU A 105 10.68 -7.35 -8.12
CA LEU A 105 10.97 -6.64 -9.37
C LEU A 105 11.73 -5.35 -9.08
N SER A 106 12.48 -4.88 -10.07
CA SER A 106 13.18 -3.60 -9.93
C SER A 106 12.16 -2.44 -9.91
N PRO A 107 12.50 -1.31 -9.27
CA PRO A 107 11.62 -0.14 -9.21
C PRO A 107 11.14 0.33 -10.59
N GLU A 108 12.01 0.25 -11.61
CA GLU A 108 11.71 0.65 -12.99
C GLU A 108 10.61 -0.23 -13.57
N VAL A 109 10.72 -1.56 -13.41
CA VAL A 109 9.68 -2.51 -13.85
C VAL A 109 8.36 -2.28 -13.10
N VAL A 110 8.43 -1.96 -11.80
CA VAL A 110 7.23 -1.64 -11.01
C VAL A 110 6.53 -0.37 -11.53
N GLU A 111 7.30 0.66 -11.86
CA GLU A 111 6.79 1.90 -12.44
C GLU A 111 6.18 1.69 -13.83
N ASP A 112 6.82 0.91 -14.69
CA ASP A 112 6.33 0.55 -16.03
C ASP A 112 4.98 -0.21 -15.96
N LEU A 113 4.75 -0.97 -14.89
CA LEU A 113 3.46 -1.62 -14.61
C LEU A 113 2.38 -0.64 -14.12
N GLY A 114 2.70 0.64 -13.99
CA GLY A 114 1.82 1.71 -13.47
C GLY A 114 1.61 1.62 -11.96
N LEU A 115 2.55 1.03 -11.22
CA LEU A 115 2.48 0.89 -9.78
C LEU A 115 3.47 1.84 -9.11
N LYS A 116 3.11 2.37 -7.93
CA LYS A 116 4.07 3.11 -7.10
C LYS A 116 5.11 2.13 -6.52
N PRO A 117 6.41 2.45 -6.56
CA PRO A 117 7.48 1.58 -6.06
C PRO A 117 7.40 1.37 -4.54
N GLU A 118 6.94 2.36 -3.80
CA GLU A 118 6.72 2.27 -2.35
C GLU A 118 5.76 1.13 -1.95
N HIS A 119 6.13 0.35 -0.93
CA HIS A 119 5.26 -0.70 -0.39
C HIS A 119 3.99 -0.11 0.23
N ALA A 120 2.88 -0.83 0.06
CA ALA A 120 1.63 -0.48 0.74
C ALA A 120 1.77 -0.50 2.26
N THR A 121 2.62 -1.40 2.80
CA THR A 121 2.95 -1.48 4.22
C THR A 121 3.72 -0.27 4.72
N ASP A 122 4.61 0.30 3.91
CA ASP A 122 5.38 1.48 4.32
C ASP A 122 4.51 2.74 4.28
N ARG A 123 3.63 2.87 3.28
CA ARG A 123 2.55 3.88 3.30
C ARG A 123 1.64 3.74 4.52
N MET A 124 1.28 2.52 4.91
CA MET A 124 0.45 2.27 6.09
C MET A 124 1.20 2.49 7.41
N LYS A 125 2.51 2.18 7.47
CA LYS A 125 3.36 2.46 8.62
C LYS A 125 3.55 3.96 8.78
N ASP A 126 3.76 4.70 7.70
CA ASP A 126 3.84 6.17 7.74
C ASP A 126 2.51 6.78 8.18
N TYR A 127 1.39 6.27 7.67
CA TYR A 127 0.06 6.70 8.12
C TYR A 127 -0.17 6.40 9.61
N ARG A 128 0.23 5.20 10.08
CA ARG A 128 0.15 4.81 11.49
C ARG A 128 1.11 5.61 12.37
N ARG A 129 2.32 5.91 11.90
CA ARG A 129 3.34 6.72 12.59
C ARG A 129 2.84 8.15 12.78
N VAL A 130 2.20 8.72 11.75
CA VAL A 130 1.56 10.03 11.82
C VAL A 130 0.40 9.99 12.83
N ARG A 131 -0.46 8.98 12.74
CA ARG A 131 -1.58 8.82 13.68
C ARG A 131 -1.11 8.58 15.12
N SER A 132 -0.06 7.80 15.33
CA SER A 132 0.49 7.50 16.65
C SER A 132 1.23 8.70 17.23
N ALA A 133 1.95 9.48 16.41
CA ALA A 133 2.55 10.74 16.85
C ALA A 133 1.47 11.71 17.33
N VAL A 134 0.39 11.89 16.56
CA VAL A 134 -0.77 12.71 16.94
C VAL A 134 -1.42 12.21 18.25
N VAL A 135 -1.56 10.89 18.43
CA VAL A 135 -2.16 10.30 19.63
C VAL A 135 -1.24 10.33 20.85
N ALA A 136 0.08 10.17 20.68
CA ALA A 136 1.06 10.23 21.76
C ALA A 136 1.16 11.65 22.32
N THR A 137 1.23 12.66 21.43
CA THR A 137 1.20 14.07 21.83
C THR A 137 -0.13 14.45 22.51
N ALA A 138 -1.24 13.80 22.14
CA ALA A 138 -2.54 13.99 22.79
C ALA A 138 -2.63 13.38 24.21
N ARG A 139 -1.77 12.42 24.57
CA ARG A 139 -1.72 11.79 25.91
C ARG A 139 -0.80 12.53 26.88
N GLU A 140 0.34 13.05 26.42
CA GLU A 140 1.22 13.90 27.25
C GLU A 140 0.56 15.24 27.62
N SER A 141 -0.29 15.78 26.73
CA SER A 141 -0.99 17.05 26.92
C SER A 141 -2.22 16.99 27.84
N ALA A 142 -2.58 15.82 28.37
CA ALA A 142 -3.78 15.65 29.22
C ALA A 142 -3.57 16.12 30.68
N SER A 143 -2.38 16.62 31.03
CA SER A 143 -2.02 17.03 32.39
C SER A 143 -2.23 18.52 32.71
N SER A 144 -2.57 19.38 31.75
CA SER A 144 -2.75 20.81 32.03
C SER A 144 -3.53 21.51 30.91
N GLY A 145 -4.68 22.11 31.22
CA GLY A 145 -5.32 23.20 30.46
C GLY A 145 -5.71 22.93 29.00
N ASN A 146 -6.99 23.18 28.67
CA ASN A 146 -7.64 23.04 27.35
C ASN A 146 -6.84 22.23 26.28
N PRO A 147 -6.88 20.88 26.36
CA PRO A 147 -5.97 19.98 25.64
C PRO A 147 -6.11 20.03 24.11
N ASP A 148 -7.09 20.73 23.56
CA ASP A 148 -7.35 20.78 22.12
C ASP A 148 -6.48 21.81 21.39
N ALA A 149 -6.06 22.91 22.04
CA ALA A 149 -5.20 23.91 21.43
C ALA A 149 -3.77 23.39 21.21
N LEU A 150 -3.18 22.74 22.22
CA LEU A 150 -1.84 22.14 22.11
C LEU A 150 -1.82 20.99 21.09
N ARG A 151 -2.89 20.18 21.02
CA ARG A 151 -3.06 19.15 19.99
C ARG A 151 -3.11 19.73 18.59
N ALA A 152 -3.86 20.82 18.38
CA ALA A 152 -3.97 21.49 17.09
C ALA A 152 -2.61 22.07 16.64
N LEU A 153 -1.86 22.66 17.57
CA LEU A 153 -0.51 23.20 17.30
C LEU A 153 0.50 22.10 16.92
N ALA A 154 0.53 20.99 17.66
CA ALA A 154 1.40 19.86 17.34
C ALA A 154 1.05 19.23 15.99
N ALA A 155 -0.23 19.06 15.68
CA ALA A 155 -0.67 18.57 14.38
C ALA A 155 -0.27 19.51 13.23
N ALA A 156 -0.42 20.83 13.42
CA ALA A 156 0.00 21.83 12.45
C ALA A 156 1.52 21.77 12.18
N HIS A 157 2.34 21.64 13.23
CA HIS A 157 3.79 21.48 13.08
C HIS A 157 4.16 20.25 12.24
N VAL A 158 3.57 19.09 12.54
CA VAL A 158 3.84 17.83 11.80
C VAL A 158 3.44 17.92 10.33
N VAL A 159 2.34 18.62 10.03
CA VAL A 159 1.92 18.85 8.64
C VAL A 159 2.91 19.77 7.93
N LEU A 160 3.31 20.88 8.57
CA LEU A 160 4.23 21.85 7.99
C LEU A 160 5.65 21.27 7.79
N SER A 161 6.12 20.40 8.69
CA SER A 161 7.45 19.79 8.58
C SER A 161 7.60 18.84 7.38
N LYS A 162 6.50 18.46 6.73
CA LYS A 162 6.51 17.62 5.53
C LYS A 162 6.59 18.39 4.23
N VAL A 163 6.34 19.69 4.27
CA VAL A 163 6.43 20.56 3.09
C VAL A 163 7.88 20.99 2.94
N SER A 164 8.56 20.50 1.91
CA SER A 164 9.95 20.89 1.66
C SER A 164 10.04 22.27 1.01
N THR A 165 11.14 22.98 1.27
CA THR A 165 11.42 24.26 0.63
C THR A 165 11.56 24.13 -0.89
N ALA A 166 12.06 22.97 -1.36
CA ALA A 166 12.18 22.66 -2.78
C ALA A 166 10.81 22.52 -3.47
N GLU A 167 9.84 21.84 -2.84
CA GLU A 167 8.48 21.72 -3.38
C GLU A 167 7.78 23.08 -3.46
N VAL A 168 7.95 23.93 -2.44
CA VAL A 168 7.39 25.29 -2.45
C VAL A 168 8.04 26.16 -3.54
N ALA A 169 9.36 26.01 -3.73
CA ALA A 169 10.09 26.73 -4.77
C ALA A 169 9.68 26.31 -6.19
N ALA A 170 9.28 25.04 -6.37
CA ALA A 170 8.84 24.48 -7.64
C ALA A 170 7.44 24.96 -8.09
N LEU A 171 6.62 25.50 -7.20
CA LEU A 171 5.28 26.02 -7.53
C LEU A 171 5.35 27.15 -8.56
N SER A 172 4.38 27.23 -9.46
CA SER A 172 4.37 28.21 -10.57
C SER A 172 3.22 29.22 -10.47
N GLY A 173 3.43 30.43 -11.01
CA GLY A 173 2.41 31.47 -11.17
C GLY A 173 1.47 31.63 -9.97
N ARG A 174 0.18 31.34 -10.20
CA ARG A 174 -0.90 31.48 -9.23
C ARG A 174 -0.76 30.59 -7.99
N GLU A 175 -0.19 29.39 -8.13
CA GLU A 175 0.00 28.45 -7.01
C GLU A 175 1.05 28.98 -6.02
N ARG A 176 2.12 29.58 -6.54
CA ARG A 176 3.16 30.22 -5.72
C ARG A 176 2.62 31.41 -4.95
N GLU A 177 1.77 32.21 -5.60
CA GLU A 177 1.11 33.36 -4.96
C GLU A 177 0.14 32.92 -3.85
N GLN A 178 -0.66 31.88 -4.11
CA GLN A 178 -1.54 31.28 -3.10
C GLN A 178 -0.74 30.69 -1.93
N ALA A 179 0.34 29.96 -2.20
CA ALA A 179 1.20 29.41 -1.16
C ALA A 179 1.82 30.52 -0.28
N ARG A 180 2.29 31.62 -0.88
CA ARG A 180 2.77 32.79 -0.13
C ARG A 180 1.68 33.37 0.77
N ALA A 181 0.47 33.55 0.26
CA ALA A 181 -0.63 34.11 1.04
C ALA A 181 -1.01 33.21 2.23
N VAL A 182 -1.04 31.89 2.03
CA VAL A 182 -1.32 30.91 3.09
C VAL A 182 -0.20 30.91 4.14
N LEU A 183 1.06 30.87 3.71
CA LEU A 183 2.20 30.90 4.63
C LEU A 183 2.28 32.19 5.44
N ALA A 184 1.96 33.34 4.83
CA ALA A 184 1.87 34.62 5.54
C ALA A 184 0.80 34.57 6.64
N ARG A 185 -0.42 34.10 6.32
CA ARG A 185 -1.49 33.97 7.32
C ARG A 185 -1.14 33.00 8.45
N LEU A 186 -0.47 31.89 8.13
CA LEU A 186 -0.02 30.93 9.13
C LEU A 186 1.04 31.53 10.06
N LYS A 187 2.00 32.27 9.49
CA LYS A 187 3.03 32.98 10.27
C LYS A 187 2.38 34.00 11.21
N ASP A 188 1.47 34.82 10.69
CA ASP A 188 0.78 35.84 11.47
C ASP A 188 0.01 35.18 12.62
N HIS A 189 -0.81 34.17 12.32
CA HIS A 189 -1.61 33.47 13.32
C HIS A 189 -0.74 32.77 14.38
N ALA A 190 0.36 32.14 13.99
CA ALA A 190 1.32 31.56 14.93
C ALA A 190 1.95 32.64 15.83
N GLY A 191 2.23 33.83 15.30
CA GLY A 191 2.71 34.98 16.07
C GLY A 191 1.69 35.45 17.12
N TRP A 192 0.41 35.54 16.75
CA TRP A 192 -0.67 35.86 17.71
C TRP A 192 -0.78 34.83 18.84
N LEU A 193 -0.71 33.54 18.51
CA LEU A 193 -0.77 32.47 19.51
C LEU A 193 0.46 32.45 20.42
N ALA A 194 1.65 32.78 19.89
CA ALA A 194 2.87 32.89 20.69
C ALA A 194 2.78 34.05 21.69
N ALA A 195 2.36 35.24 21.24
CA ALA A 195 2.16 36.39 22.13
C ALA A 195 1.16 36.08 23.26
N ALA A 196 0.03 35.44 22.93
CA ALA A 196 -0.96 35.03 23.93
C ALA A 196 -0.45 33.99 24.94
N ALA A 197 0.55 33.19 24.57
CA ALA A 197 1.19 32.23 25.46
C ALA A 197 2.27 32.86 26.36
N GLU A 198 2.83 34.01 25.96
CA GLU A 198 3.79 34.78 26.76
C GLU A 198 3.12 35.69 27.80
N GLU A 199 1.86 36.10 27.55
CA GLU A 199 1.06 36.95 28.44
C GLU A 199 0.32 36.19 29.55
N ALA A 200 0.29 34.85 29.49
CA ALA A 200 -0.42 33.95 30.42
C ALA A 200 0.50 33.38 31.50
#